data_AF-A0A9C9G054-F1
#
_entry.id   AF-A0A9C9G054-F1
#
_cell.length_a   1.000
_cell.length_b   1.000
_cell.length_c   1.000
_cell.angle_alpha   90.00
_cell.angle_beta   90.00
_cell.angle_gamma   90.00
#
_symmetry.space_group_name_H-M   'P 1'
#
loop_
_entity.id
_entity.type
_entity.pdbx_description
1 polymer ?
#
loop_
_entity_poly.entity_id
_entity_poly.type
_entity_poly.pdbx_seq_one_letter_code
_entity_poly.pdbx_strand_id
1 'polypeptide(L)'
;VHFARAYALFRNAPRGTLVQVEPKMTLTGANADRWLAVRPGSEAMLAMALVSIIVNELDTLPDLSNPLMQTLADIDLVQATRDTGVDSRKIHKLAQLLLSKSPSLVLSGASAEGGENGYETALAVNLLNHILGNVGKTIRPRAVGTFPQLAPRVGSWKELAEFRDGITSKRFDTVVTYDTNPVYQAPQFMKMEETLQNTFHLAFAQFPDETAMRADVVIPVHSYLEDWNTSIPAYTPVDDQLNLQQAVMSPVFGDKGSQSLGNILLALIQRQDENFKRWNDYGEYIREAIWNLRSRVVNPPKPHNAGQTEQEVYNQGVLSRGLIRLNMAPAAAITVNVPNTMTVPATPPQDPKYPYQLLPTARLGLLDGRHANLPWLQELPDQLTEVVWDSWLEIHPKTAEKLQLKTGDMAKVSSTQGSLEVKVVVFPGIHPEAVAIPLGQGHTQYGRYAKGRGVNPLRILEPRFDRKTGELALFATRVSVAKVTDRGPIVTLAHGDLVLESNTSTQAGRKLVKTVTARQFNRNEEET
;
A
#
# COMPACT_ATOMS: atom_id res chain seq x y z
N VAL A 1 -0.02 3.73 -8.12
CA VAL A 1 -0.50 3.91 -9.51
C VAL A 1 -0.63 2.54 -10.22
N HIS A 2 -1.32 1.56 -9.63
CA HIS A 2 -1.47 0.24 -10.29
C HIS A 2 -2.65 0.22 -11.27
N PHE A 3 -3.69 0.99 -11.00
CA PHE A 3 -4.93 0.97 -11.77
C PHE A 3 -5.25 2.30 -12.48
N ALA A 4 -4.32 3.26 -12.56
CA ALA A 4 -4.62 4.59 -13.09
C ALA A 4 -5.15 4.57 -14.53
N ARG A 5 -4.58 3.75 -15.42
CA ARG A 5 -5.07 3.57 -16.79
C ARG A 5 -6.47 2.92 -16.81
N ALA A 6 -6.66 1.86 -16.04
CA ALA A 6 -7.95 1.18 -15.95
C ALA A 6 -9.02 2.10 -15.36
N TYR A 7 -8.66 2.90 -14.36
CA TYR A 7 -9.51 3.93 -13.78
C TYR A 7 -9.86 5.01 -14.80
N ALA A 8 -8.88 5.54 -15.55
CA ALA A 8 -9.15 6.51 -16.62
C ALA A 8 -10.13 5.95 -17.66
N LEU A 9 -9.93 4.69 -18.10
CA LEU A 9 -10.87 4.00 -19.00
C LEU A 9 -12.25 3.83 -18.37
N PHE A 10 -12.31 3.47 -17.09
CA PHE A 10 -13.55 3.38 -16.32
C PHE A 10 -14.28 4.73 -16.20
N ARG A 11 -13.58 5.85 -16.34
CA ARG A 11 -14.17 7.20 -16.33
C ARG A 11 -14.60 7.70 -17.72
N ASN A 12 -14.30 6.95 -18.80
CA ASN A 12 -14.79 7.25 -20.14
C ASN A 12 -16.24 6.77 -20.34
N ALA A 13 -16.90 7.22 -21.41
CA ALA A 13 -18.27 6.83 -21.72
C ALA A 13 -18.38 5.32 -22.10
N PRO A 14 -19.33 4.55 -21.52
CA PRO A 14 -20.23 4.93 -20.44
C PRO A 14 -19.49 5.06 -19.09
N ARG A 15 -19.62 6.24 -18.46
CA ARG A 15 -18.85 6.60 -17.26
C ARG A 15 -19.22 5.73 -16.07
N GLY A 16 -18.23 5.03 -15.54
CA GLY A 16 -18.33 4.25 -14.32
C GLY A 16 -18.57 5.11 -13.07
N THR A 17 -19.28 4.55 -12.09
CA THR A 17 -19.56 5.19 -10.79
C THR A 17 -18.66 4.59 -9.71
N LEU A 18 -17.83 5.41 -9.06
CA LEU A 18 -16.97 5.00 -7.95
C LEU A 18 -17.56 5.48 -6.62
N VAL A 19 -17.78 4.55 -5.69
CA VAL A 19 -18.08 4.84 -4.28
C VAL A 19 -16.88 4.40 -3.47
N GLN A 20 -16.27 5.34 -2.75
CA GLN A 20 -15.17 5.06 -1.83
C GLN A 20 -15.69 5.10 -0.40
N VAL A 21 -15.47 4.01 0.33
CA VAL A 21 -15.74 3.93 1.77
C VAL A 21 -14.41 3.89 2.49
N GLU A 22 -14.12 4.93 3.27
CA GLU A 22 -12.90 5.00 4.08
C GLU A 22 -13.04 6.07 5.16
N PRO A 23 -12.42 5.88 6.34
CA PRO A 23 -12.49 6.87 7.42
C PRO A 23 -11.78 8.18 7.08
N LYS A 24 -10.72 8.12 6.28
CA LYS A 24 -9.97 9.28 5.80
C LYS A 24 -9.96 9.26 4.27
N MET A 25 -10.40 10.35 3.66
CA MET A 25 -10.34 10.59 2.24
C MET A 25 -8.89 10.50 1.76
N THR A 26 -8.65 9.56 0.86
CA THR A 26 -7.43 9.39 0.08
C THR A 26 -7.62 9.99 -1.30
N LEU A 27 -6.60 9.91 -2.16
CA LEU A 27 -6.73 10.31 -3.56
C LEU A 27 -7.82 9.52 -4.29
N THR A 28 -8.07 8.27 -3.90
CA THR A 28 -9.18 7.48 -4.44
C THR A 28 -10.51 8.08 -4.04
N GLY A 29 -10.67 8.47 -2.76
CA GLY A 29 -11.86 9.15 -2.27
C GLY A 29 -12.10 10.51 -2.91
N ALA A 30 -11.05 11.30 -3.11
CA ALA A 30 -11.12 12.60 -3.78
C ALA A 30 -11.54 12.48 -5.26
N ASN A 31 -11.19 11.37 -5.92
CA ASN A 31 -11.59 11.09 -7.29
C ASN A 31 -12.94 10.34 -7.41
N ALA A 32 -13.51 9.88 -6.30
CA ALA A 32 -14.77 9.13 -6.27
C ALA A 32 -15.99 10.02 -6.54
N ASP A 33 -17.09 9.41 -6.99
CA ASP A 33 -18.37 10.12 -7.11
C ASP A 33 -19.04 10.30 -5.74
N ARG A 34 -18.75 9.37 -4.81
CA ARG A 34 -19.22 9.42 -3.43
C ARG A 34 -18.13 8.94 -2.51
N TRP A 35 -17.83 9.73 -1.50
CA TRP A 35 -17.05 9.31 -0.34
C TRP A 35 -17.98 9.11 0.86
N LEU A 36 -17.88 7.94 1.49
CA LEU A 36 -18.58 7.62 2.73
C LEU A 36 -17.53 7.49 3.84
N ALA A 37 -17.52 8.49 4.73
CA ALA A 37 -16.72 8.46 5.95
C ALA A 37 -17.33 7.45 6.93
N VAL A 38 -16.85 6.22 6.88
CA VAL A 38 -17.21 5.17 7.83
C VAL A 38 -16.44 5.37 9.14
N ARG A 39 -17.05 5.03 10.28
CA ARG A 39 -16.31 4.98 11.55
C ARG A 39 -15.18 3.96 11.42
N PRO A 40 -13.91 4.33 11.71
CA PRO A 40 -12.82 3.39 11.55
C PRO A 40 -12.98 2.15 12.45
N GLY A 41 -12.58 0.98 11.93
CA GLY A 41 -12.74 -0.31 12.59
C GLY A 41 -14.13 -0.96 12.43
N SER A 42 -15.06 -0.32 11.73
CA SER A 42 -16.43 -0.82 11.51
C SER A 42 -16.71 -1.27 10.06
N GLU A 43 -15.68 -1.28 9.21
CA GLU A 43 -15.77 -1.61 7.79
C GLU A 43 -16.37 -3.01 7.56
N ALA A 44 -15.99 -3.99 8.38
CA ALA A 44 -16.57 -5.34 8.36
C ALA A 44 -18.10 -5.32 8.57
N MET A 45 -18.59 -4.55 9.56
CA MET A 45 -20.02 -4.44 9.86
C MET A 45 -20.78 -3.81 8.68
N LEU A 46 -20.21 -2.77 8.06
CA LEU A 46 -20.81 -2.17 6.87
C LEU A 46 -20.88 -3.16 5.70
N ALA A 47 -19.80 -3.90 5.44
CA ALA A 47 -19.76 -4.89 4.37
C ALA A 47 -20.77 -6.02 4.62
N MET A 48 -20.88 -6.53 5.85
CA MET A 48 -21.88 -7.55 6.22
C MET A 48 -23.32 -7.02 6.11
N ALA A 49 -23.57 -5.77 6.49
CA ALA A 49 -24.89 -5.14 6.31
C ALA A 49 -25.27 -5.05 4.83
N LEU A 50 -24.32 -4.74 3.94
CA LEU A 50 -24.55 -4.78 2.50
C LEU A 50 -24.86 -6.19 2.00
N VAL A 51 -24.11 -7.21 2.45
CA VAL A 51 -24.40 -8.61 2.11
C VAL A 51 -25.81 -8.99 2.55
N SER A 52 -26.17 -8.69 3.80
CA SER A 52 -27.49 -9.00 4.38
C SER A 52 -28.63 -8.38 3.56
N ILE A 53 -28.52 -7.12 3.17
CA ILE A 53 -29.53 -6.45 2.31
C ILE A 53 -29.59 -7.13 0.94
N ILE A 54 -28.45 -7.33 0.27
CA ILE A 54 -28.39 -7.85 -1.10
C ILE A 54 -28.91 -9.28 -1.18
N VAL A 55 -28.59 -10.14 -0.21
CA VAL A 55 -29.06 -11.53 -0.20
C VAL A 55 -30.59 -11.62 -0.09
N ASN A 56 -31.22 -10.69 0.63
CA ASN A 56 -32.68 -10.63 0.75
C ASN A 56 -33.39 -10.03 -0.48
N GLU A 57 -32.65 -9.38 -1.38
CA GLU A 57 -33.19 -8.72 -2.58
C GLU A 57 -32.91 -9.50 -3.88
N LEU A 58 -32.07 -10.53 -3.85
CA LEU A 58 -31.73 -11.35 -5.01
C LEU A 58 -32.76 -12.46 -5.25
N ASP A 59 -33.25 -12.57 -6.49
CA ASP A 59 -34.16 -13.65 -6.91
C ASP A 59 -33.48 -15.03 -6.90
N THR A 60 -32.20 -15.07 -7.31
CA THR A 60 -31.39 -16.30 -7.38
C THR A 60 -30.09 -16.08 -6.63
N LEU A 61 -29.90 -16.85 -5.57
CA LEU A 61 -28.68 -16.85 -4.77
C LEU A 61 -27.72 -17.97 -5.22
N PRO A 62 -26.40 -17.77 -5.11
CA PRO A 62 -25.47 -18.89 -5.14
C PRO A 62 -25.71 -19.83 -3.94
N ASP A 63 -25.09 -21.02 -3.98
CA ASP A 63 -25.19 -21.97 -2.86
C ASP A 63 -24.51 -21.39 -1.61
N LEU A 64 -25.34 -21.01 -0.64
CA LEU A 64 -24.94 -20.49 0.67
C LEU A 64 -25.50 -21.44 1.74
N SER A 65 -24.63 -21.87 2.65
CA SER A 65 -25.06 -22.77 3.73
C SER A 65 -26.14 -22.13 4.62
N ASN A 66 -27.07 -22.95 5.14
CA ASN A 66 -28.11 -22.47 6.06
C ASN A 66 -27.58 -21.68 7.28
N PRO A 67 -26.48 -22.08 7.94
CA PRO A 67 -25.95 -21.31 9.07
C PRO A 67 -25.42 -19.93 8.66
N LEU A 68 -24.85 -19.81 7.46
CA LEU A 68 -24.43 -18.52 6.92
C LEU A 68 -25.64 -17.63 6.62
N MET A 69 -26.68 -18.17 5.98
CA MET A 69 -27.93 -17.44 5.71
C MET A 69 -28.56 -16.94 7.01
N GLN A 70 -28.58 -17.76 8.07
CA GLN A 70 -29.08 -17.35 9.38
C GLN A 70 -28.23 -16.20 9.96
N THR A 71 -26.89 -16.32 9.91
CA THR A 71 -25.97 -15.27 10.38
C THR A 71 -26.23 -13.93 9.67
N LEU A 72 -26.48 -13.97 8.36
CA LEU A 72 -26.75 -12.77 7.56
C LEU A 72 -28.15 -12.18 7.85
N ALA A 73 -29.14 -13.02 8.11
CA ALA A 73 -30.49 -12.60 8.50
C ALA A 73 -30.50 -11.94 9.89
N ASP A 74 -29.61 -12.38 10.78
CA ASP A 74 -29.47 -11.87 12.15
C ASP A 74 -28.68 -10.54 12.23
N ILE A 75 -28.17 -10.02 11.11
CA ILE A 75 -27.49 -8.70 11.08
C ILE A 75 -28.51 -7.59 11.36
N ASP A 76 -28.39 -6.95 12.52
CA ASP A 76 -29.20 -5.78 12.87
C ASP A 76 -28.73 -4.52 12.12
N LEU A 77 -29.52 -4.08 11.13
CA LEU A 77 -29.23 -2.88 10.34
C LEU A 77 -29.29 -1.58 11.14
N VAL A 78 -30.04 -1.54 12.25
CA VAL A 78 -30.05 -0.38 13.17
C VAL A 78 -28.73 -0.32 13.91
N GLN A 79 -28.25 -1.46 14.41
CA GLN A 79 -26.93 -1.55 15.04
C GLN A 79 -25.82 -1.23 14.04
N ALA A 80 -25.87 -1.77 12.82
CA ALA A 80 -24.90 -1.46 11.76
C ALA A 80 -24.85 0.04 11.44
N THR A 81 -26.00 0.73 11.39
CA THR A 81 -26.07 2.18 11.20
C THR A 81 -25.37 2.94 12.33
N ARG A 82 -25.57 2.51 13.58
CA ARG A 82 -24.95 3.11 14.78
C ARG A 82 -23.45 2.88 14.83
N ASP A 83 -23.00 1.67 14.52
CA ASP A 83 -21.60 1.25 14.63
C ASP A 83 -20.75 1.87 13.53
N THR A 84 -21.30 1.93 12.31
CA THR A 84 -20.59 2.47 11.14
C THR A 84 -20.66 3.98 11.03
N GLY A 85 -21.65 4.62 11.68
CA GLY A 85 -21.95 6.04 11.50
C GLY A 85 -22.52 6.37 10.11
N VAL A 86 -22.83 5.37 9.28
CA VAL A 86 -23.41 5.55 7.95
C VAL A 86 -24.94 5.43 8.03
N ASP A 87 -25.65 6.50 7.68
CA ASP A 87 -27.13 6.53 7.65
C ASP A 87 -27.71 5.34 6.87
N SER A 88 -28.70 4.67 7.45
CA SER A 88 -29.35 3.48 6.88
C SER A 88 -29.79 3.68 5.42
N ARG A 89 -30.30 4.87 5.03
CA ARG A 89 -30.70 5.14 3.64
C ARG A 89 -29.51 5.16 2.69
N LYS A 90 -28.32 5.54 3.16
CA LYS A 90 -27.09 5.47 2.35
C LYS A 90 -26.65 4.03 2.15
N ILE A 91 -26.75 3.19 3.18
CA ILE A 91 -26.45 1.75 3.09
C ILE A 91 -27.37 1.07 2.07
N HIS A 92 -28.69 1.26 2.20
CA HIS A 92 -29.66 0.71 1.24
C HIS A 92 -29.44 1.25 -0.18
N LYS A 93 -29.18 2.54 -0.35
CA LYS A 93 -28.87 3.11 -1.68
C LYS A 93 -27.60 2.54 -2.28
N LEU A 94 -26.61 2.18 -1.48
CA LEU A 94 -25.39 1.55 -1.95
C LEU A 94 -25.64 0.09 -2.37
N ALA A 95 -26.39 -0.68 -1.58
CA ALA A 95 -26.82 -2.04 -1.95
C ALA A 95 -27.60 -2.04 -3.28
N GLN A 96 -28.58 -1.16 -3.42
CA GLN A 96 -29.37 -0.99 -4.64
C GLN A 96 -28.53 -0.55 -5.85
N LEU A 97 -27.51 0.30 -5.63
CA LEU A 97 -26.58 0.68 -6.69
C LEU A 97 -25.75 -0.52 -7.17
N LEU A 98 -25.28 -1.37 -6.25
CA LEU A 98 -24.53 -2.58 -6.60
C LEU A 98 -25.39 -3.58 -7.37
N LEU A 99 -26.63 -3.80 -6.93
CA LEU A 99 -27.59 -4.67 -7.61
C LEU A 99 -27.92 -4.17 -9.03
N SER A 100 -28.34 -2.92 -9.16
CA SER A 100 -28.75 -2.33 -10.45
C SER A 100 -27.61 -2.18 -11.47
N LYS A 101 -26.36 -2.30 -11.03
CA LYS A 101 -25.15 -2.20 -11.87
C LYS A 101 -24.32 -3.48 -11.88
N SER A 102 -24.92 -4.62 -11.53
CA SER A 102 -24.24 -5.93 -11.60
C SER A 102 -24.09 -6.41 -13.06
N PRO A 103 -22.95 -7.04 -13.43
CA PRO A 103 -21.77 -7.30 -12.60
C PRO A 103 -21.00 -6.01 -12.29
N SER A 104 -20.66 -5.84 -11.02
CA SER A 104 -19.95 -4.69 -10.45
C SER A 104 -18.52 -5.08 -10.05
N LEU A 105 -17.85 -4.28 -9.23
CA LEU A 105 -16.57 -4.65 -8.62
C LEU A 105 -16.52 -4.04 -7.22
N VAL A 106 -16.36 -4.90 -6.20
CA VAL A 106 -16.17 -4.47 -4.81
C VAL A 106 -14.74 -4.80 -4.42
N LEU A 107 -13.99 -3.81 -3.93
CA LEU A 107 -12.60 -4.00 -3.51
C LEU A 107 -12.47 -3.69 -2.02
N SER A 108 -11.62 -4.48 -1.36
CA SER A 108 -11.14 -4.20 -0.03
C SER A 108 -9.71 -3.63 -0.13
N GLY A 109 -9.34 -2.77 0.80
CA GLY A 109 -8.06 -2.05 0.78
C GLY A 109 -7.37 -2.11 2.14
N ALA A 110 -6.09 -1.73 2.17
CA ALA A 110 -5.25 -1.85 3.36
C ALA A 110 -5.84 -1.20 4.62
N SER A 111 -6.56 -0.08 4.52
CA SER A 111 -7.21 0.56 5.68
C SER A 111 -8.35 -0.28 6.26
N ALA A 112 -9.11 -0.95 5.40
CA ALA A 112 -10.24 -1.79 5.79
C ALA A 112 -9.76 -3.15 6.32
N GLU A 113 -8.66 -3.68 5.76
CA GLU A 113 -8.06 -4.96 6.16
C GLU A 113 -7.09 -4.82 7.34
N GLY A 114 -6.53 -3.65 7.60
CA GLY A 114 -5.58 -3.44 8.68
C GLY A 114 -6.24 -3.10 10.03
N GLY A 115 -7.50 -3.47 10.23
CA GLY A 115 -8.18 -3.48 11.53
C GLY A 115 -8.15 -4.86 12.19
N GLU A 116 -8.68 -4.97 13.41
CA GLU A 116 -8.75 -6.27 14.13
C GLU A 116 -9.74 -7.26 13.52
N ASN A 117 -10.67 -6.77 12.67
CA ASN A 117 -11.64 -7.54 11.90
C ASN A 117 -11.33 -7.46 10.39
N GLY A 118 -10.04 -7.43 10.04
CA GLY A 118 -9.57 -7.29 8.67
C GLY A 118 -9.97 -8.47 7.80
N TYR A 119 -9.81 -9.68 8.34
CA TYR A 119 -10.25 -10.92 7.73
C TYR A 119 -11.76 -10.91 7.44
N GLU A 120 -12.58 -10.53 8.42
CA GLU A 120 -14.03 -10.46 8.27
C GLU A 120 -14.43 -9.45 7.19
N THR A 121 -13.72 -8.33 7.08
CA THR A 121 -13.94 -7.34 6.02
C THR A 121 -13.65 -7.92 4.64
N ALA A 122 -12.46 -8.52 4.45
CA ALA A 122 -12.08 -9.14 3.19
C ALA A 122 -13.02 -10.28 2.80
N LEU A 123 -13.44 -11.10 3.77
CA LEU A 123 -14.39 -12.19 3.58
C LEU A 123 -15.76 -11.67 3.15
N ALA A 124 -16.29 -10.64 3.80
CA ALA A 124 -17.56 -10.02 3.44
C ALA A 124 -17.51 -9.39 2.03
N VAL A 125 -16.41 -8.72 1.66
CA VAL A 125 -16.21 -8.17 0.32
C VAL A 125 -16.10 -9.26 -0.75
N ASN A 126 -15.42 -10.38 -0.45
CA ASN A 126 -15.37 -11.52 -1.34
C ASN A 126 -16.76 -12.16 -1.51
N LEU A 127 -17.54 -12.26 -0.43
CA LEU A 127 -18.92 -12.74 -0.49
C LEU A 127 -19.81 -11.80 -1.31
N LEU A 128 -19.68 -10.47 -1.16
CA LEU A 128 -20.35 -9.49 -2.02
C LEU A 128 -20.04 -9.74 -3.50
N ASN A 129 -18.77 -9.91 -3.86
CA ASN A 129 -18.40 -10.20 -5.24
C ASN A 129 -18.97 -11.54 -5.73
N HIS A 130 -19.09 -12.53 -4.86
CA HIS A 130 -19.67 -13.82 -5.22
C HIS A 130 -21.18 -13.70 -5.50
N ILE A 131 -21.96 -13.12 -4.59
CA ILE A 131 -23.42 -12.99 -4.73
C ILE A 131 -23.83 -12.03 -5.85
N LEU A 132 -23.01 -11.02 -6.15
CA LEU A 132 -23.23 -10.09 -7.28
C LEU A 132 -22.82 -10.68 -8.64
N GLY A 133 -22.31 -11.93 -8.67
CA GLY A 133 -21.88 -12.59 -9.90
C GLY A 133 -20.65 -11.96 -10.55
N ASN A 134 -19.78 -11.34 -9.75
CA ASN A 134 -18.57 -10.65 -10.20
C ASN A 134 -17.42 -11.63 -10.50
N VAL A 135 -17.42 -12.80 -9.85
CA VAL A 135 -16.42 -13.87 -10.06
C VAL A 135 -16.49 -14.41 -11.49
N GLY A 136 -15.34 -14.43 -12.17
CA GLY A 136 -15.20 -14.79 -13.58
C GLY A 136 -15.48 -13.63 -14.56
N LYS A 137 -16.06 -12.51 -14.11
CA LYS A 137 -16.38 -11.35 -14.96
C LYS A 137 -15.47 -10.16 -14.68
N THR A 138 -15.54 -9.62 -13.47
CA THR A 138 -14.73 -8.48 -13.00
C THR A 138 -13.67 -8.92 -12.00
N ILE A 139 -13.95 -9.94 -11.18
CA ILE A 139 -12.93 -10.68 -10.42
C ILE A 139 -12.46 -11.84 -11.29
N ARG A 140 -11.25 -11.73 -11.85
CA ARG A 140 -10.69 -12.70 -12.80
C ARG A 140 -9.54 -13.47 -12.19
N PRO A 141 -9.35 -14.75 -12.57
CA PRO A 141 -8.23 -15.53 -12.07
C PRO A 141 -6.92 -14.93 -12.53
N ARG A 142 -5.92 -15.00 -11.65
CA ARG A 142 -4.54 -14.63 -11.98
C ARG A 142 -3.89 -15.80 -12.73
N ALA A 143 -3.32 -15.53 -13.90
CA ALA A 143 -2.52 -16.52 -14.61
C ALA A 143 -1.23 -16.82 -13.83
N VAL A 144 -0.80 -18.09 -13.86
CA VAL A 144 0.44 -18.52 -13.21
C VAL A 144 1.61 -18.07 -14.06
N GLY A 145 2.52 -17.29 -13.46
CA GLY A 145 3.70 -16.76 -14.13
C GLY A 145 4.58 -17.87 -14.72
N THR A 146 5.30 -17.51 -15.78
CA THR A 146 6.29 -18.35 -16.47
C THR A 146 7.42 -18.81 -15.52
N PHE A 147 7.66 -18.05 -14.44
CA PHE A 147 8.61 -18.33 -13.37
C PHE A 147 7.96 -18.22 -11.99
N PRO A 148 7.20 -19.24 -11.53
CA PRO A 148 6.52 -19.18 -10.23
C PRO A 148 7.51 -19.01 -9.05
N GLN A 149 8.75 -19.48 -9.20
CA GLN A 149 9.80 -19.31 -8.20
C GLN A 149 10.32 -17.87 -8.06
N LEU A 150 10.14 -17.05 -9.11
CA LEU A 150 10.49 -15.63 -9.12
C LEU A 150 9.27 -14.74 -8.82
N ALA A 151 8.10 -15.36 -8.57
CA ALA A 151 6.91 -14.62 -8.20
C ALA A 151 7.16 -13.89 -6.87
N PRO A 152 6.76 -12.61 -6.76
CA PRO A 152 6.94 -11.87 -5.53
C PRO A 152 6.18 -12.54 -4.40
N ARG A 153 6.89 -12.81 -3.31
CA ARG A 153 6.31 -13.26 -2.05
C ARG A 153 6.02 -12.03 -1.20
N VAL A 154 4.80 -11.94 -0.71
CA VAL A 154 4.41 -10.90 0.24
C VAL A 154 4.60 -11.50 1.63
N GLY A 155 5.50 -10.90 2.41
CA GLY A 155 5.70 -11.29 3.80
C GLY A 155 4.57 -10.81 4.69
N SER A 156 4.57 -11.31 5.93
CA SER A 156 3.49 -11.06 6.89
C SER A 156 4.03 -10.51 8.22
N TRP A 157 3.21 -9.79 8.99
CA TRP A 157 3.63 -9.31 10.32
C TRP A 157 3.89 -10.46 11.28
N LYS A 158 3.19 -11.57 11.10
CA LYS A 158 3.42 -12.82 11.82
C LYS A 158 4.79 -13.41 11.49
N GLU A 159 5.17 -13.49 10.21
CA GLU A 159 6.47 -13.97 9.78
C GLU A 159 7.61 -13.08 10.33
N LEU A 160 7.42 -11.76 10.39
CA LEU A 160 8.38 -10.86 11.00
C LEU A 160 8.53 -11.11 12.52
N ALA A 161 7.43 -11.40 13.22
CA ALA A 161 7.46 -11.78 14.63
C ALA A 161 8.16 -13.13 14.84
N GLU A 162 7.88 -14.13 13.99
CA GLU A 162 8.55 -15.43 14.02
C GLU A 162 10.06 -15.34 13.70
N PHE A 163 10.44 -14.41 12.83
CA PHE A 163 11.83 -14.08 12.53
C PHE A 163 12.53 -13.48 13.76
N ARG A 164 11.92 -12.47 14.40
CA ARG A 164 12.40 -11.87 15.66
C ARG A 164 12.57 -12.92 16.76
N ASP A 165 11.57 -13.78 16.91
CA ASP A 165 11.58 -14.84 17.92
C ASP A 165 12.66 -15.89 17.63
N GLY A 166 12.94 -16.17 16.35
CA GLY A 166 14.05 -17.03 15.94
C GLY A 166 15.43 -16.48 16.26
N ILE A 167 15.62 -15.16 16.12
CA ILE A 167 16.83 -14.48 16.57
C ILE A 167 16.96 -14.61 18.09
N THR A 168 15.90 -14.24 18.82
CA THR A 168 15.89 -14.26 20.30
C THR A 168 16.15 -15.66 20.85
N SER A 169 15.60 -16.69 20.21
CA SER A 169 15.79 -18.10 20.57
C SER A 169 17.10 -18.69 20.04
N LYS A 170 17.98 -17.90 19.41
CA LYS A 170 19.23 -18.35 18.77
C LYS A 170 19.06 -19.45 17.73
N ARG A 171 17.90 -19.50 17.07
CA ARG A 171 17.65 -20.37 15.90
C ARG A 171 18.34 -19.84 14.64
N PHE A 172 18.58 -18.53 14.59
CA PHE A 172 19.37 -17.87 13.55
C PHE A 172 20.64 -17.29 14.17
N ASP A 173 21.79 -17.66 13.61
CA ASP A 173 23.13 -17.22 14.01
C ASP A 173 23.65 -16.06 13.15
N THR A 174 23.09 -15.89 11.95
CA THR A 174 23.39 -14.79 11.02
C THR A 174 22.11 -14.21 10.45
N VAL A 175 22.03 -12.87 10.40
CA VAL A 175 20.99 -12.11 9.72
C VAL A 175 21.59 -11.41 8.51
N VAL A 176 20.90 -11.48 7.38
CA VAL A 176 21.25 -10.75 6.15
C VAL A 176 20.09 -9.85 5.75
N THR A 177 20.32 -8.55 5.60
CA THR A 177 19.32 -7.58 5.12
C THR A 177 19.74 -6.99 3.79
N TYR A 178 18.81 -6.88 2.85
CA TYR A 178 18.99 -6.19 1.57
C TYR A 178 17.77 -5.33 1.27
N ASP A 179 18.00 -4.05 0.99
CA ASP A 179 16.95 -3.07 0.61
C ASP A 179 15.74 -3.06 1.58
N THR A 180 16.01 -3.23 2.87
CA THR A 180 15.00 -3.28 3.93
C THR A 180 15.52 -2.60 5.18
N ASN A 181 14.63 -1.92 5.91
CA ASN A 181 14.98 -1.17 7.11
C ASN A 181 14.05 -1.55 8.29
N PRO A 182 14.08 -2.80 8.78
CA PRO A 182 13.23 -3.28 9.87
C PRO A 182 13.35 -2.48 11.16
N VAL A 183 14.50 -1.86 11.45
CA VAL A 183 14.65 -1.00 12.64
C VAL A 183 13.74 0.24 12.58
N TYR A 184 13.53 0.78 11.39
CA TYR A 184 12.63 1.92 11.16
C TYR A 184 11.19 1.49 10.85
N GLN A 185 11.00 0.42 10.08
CA GLN A 185 9.70 -0.01 9.56
C GLN A 185 8.90 -0.91 10.51
N ALA A 186 9.54 -1.55 11.49
CA ALA A 186 8.82 -2.34 12.48
C ALA A 186 8.26 -1.43 13.59
N PRO A 187 7.04 -1.72 14.10
CA PRO A 187 6.52 -1.04 15.28
C PRO A 187 7.45 -1.19 16.49
N GLN A 188 7.46 -0.18 17.37
CA GLN A 188 8.41 -0.16 18.49
C GLN A 188 8.26 -1.36 19.43
N PHE A 189 7.04 -1.88 19.62
CA PHE A 189 6.82 -3.05 20.48
C PHE A 189 7.52 -4.31 19.95
N MET A 190 7.90 -4.35 18.66
CA MET A 190 8.65 -5.47 18.09
C MET A 190 10.13 -5.48 18.49
N LYS A 191 10.69 -4.36 18.97
CA LYS A 191 12.07 -4.26 19.46
C LYS A 191 13.11 -4.79 18.47
N MET A 192 12.95 -4.46 17.19
CA MET A 192 13.82 -4.97 16.12
C MET A 192 15.27 -4.49 16.26
N GLU A 193 15.48 -3.27 16.74
CA GLU A 193 16.81 -2.73 17.01
C GLU A 193 17.56 -3.59 18.02
N GLU A 194 16.96 -3.83 19.18
CA GLU A 194 17.55 -4.62 20.25
C GLU A 194 17.71 -6.08 19.83
N THR A 195 16.78 -6.60 19.03
CA THR A 195 16.82 -7.98 18.53
C THR A 195 18.01 -8.20 17.61
N LEU A 196 18.22 -7.31 16.63
CA LEU A 196 19.29 -7.45 15.63
C LEU A 196 20.70 -7.35 16.25
N GLN A 197 20.86 -6.60 17.34
CA GLN A 197 22.14 -6.49 18.05
C GLN A 197 22.62 -7.80 18.70
N ASN A 198 21.74 -8.80 18.85
CA ASN A 198 22.08 -10.07 19.50
C ASN A 198 22.56 -11.16 18.53
N THR A 199 22.64 -10.87 17.23
CA THR A 199 23.00 -11.83 16.18
C THR A 199 23.93 -11.16 15.17
N PHE A 200 24.87 -11.92 14.58
CA PHE A 200 25.74 -11.36 13.55
C PHE A 200 24.91 -10.84 12.37
N HIS A 201 25.05 -9.58 12.03
CA HIS A 201 24.21 -8.89 11.05
C HIS A 201 25.04 -8.34 9.89
N LEU A 202 24.75 -8.84 8.69
CA LEU A 202 25.28 -8.38 7.42
C LEU A 202 24.21 -7.56 6.68
N ALA A 203 24.52 -6.32 6.32
CA ALA A 203 23.62 -5.44 5.57
C ALA A 203 24.17 -5.10 4.18
N PHE A 204 23.38 -5.38 3.15
CA PHE A 204 23.55 -4.85 1.80
C PHE A 204 22.71 -3.58 1.66
N ALA A 205 23.34 -2.42 1.55
CA ALA A 205 22.64 -1.14 1.59
C ALA A 205 23.23 -0.12 0.61
N GLN A 206 22.37 0.70 0.01
CA GLN A 206 22.79 1.86 -0.80
C GLN A 206 23.02 3.10 0.06
N PHE A 207 22.35 3.19 1.20
CA PHE A 207 22.43 4.33 2.12
C PHE A 207 22.66 3.84 3.56
N PRO A 208 23.32 4.64 4.42
CA PRO A 208 23.44 4.37 5.84
C PRO A 208 22.10 4.62 6.56
N ASP A 209 21.17 3.68 6.41
CA ASP A 209 19.89 3.68 7.11
C ASP A 209 20.00 3.14 8.54
N GLU A 210 18.91 3.18 9.30
CA GLU A 210 18.88 2.73 10.69
C GLU A 210 19.33 1.28 10.87
N THR A 211 18.95 0.39 9.95
CA THR A 211 19.28 -1.03 10.03
C THR A 211 20.74 -1.26 9.64
N ALA A 212 21.20 -0.65 8.54
CA ALA A 212 22.59 -0.74 8.09
C ALA A 212 23.57 -0.18 9.13
N MET A 213 23.23 0.94 9.79
CA MET A 213 24.06 1.55 10.83
C MET A 213 24.15 0.72 12.13
N ARG A 214 23.41 -0.38 12.23
CA ARG A 214 23.43 -1.32 13.36
C ARG A 214 23.99 -2.70 12.98
N ALA A 215 24.35 -2.89 11.72
CA ALA A 215 24.95 -4.12 11.23
C ALA A 215 26.43 -4.22 11.63
N ASP A 216 26.92 -5.44 11.81
CA ASP A 216 28.35 -5.72 12.03
C ASP A 216 29.17 -5.48 10.76
N VAL A 217 28.58 -5.79 9.60
CA VAL A 217 29.18 -5.58 8.29
C VAL A 217 28.18 -4.91 7.38
N VAL A 218 28.59 -3.80 6.76
CA VAL A 218 27.83 -3.13 5.72
C VAL A 218 28.57 -3.30 4.39
N ILE A 219 27.89 -3.88 3.41
CA ILE A 219 28.36 -3.96 2.02
C ILE A 219 27.58 -2.92 1.22
N PRO A 220 28.25 -1.83 0.76
CA PRO A 220 27.62 -0.87 -0.13
C PRO A 220 27.33 -1.53 -1.48
N VAL A 221 26.07 -1.45 -1.92
CA VAL A 221 25.65 -2.02 -3.21
C VAL A 221 25.43 -0.94 -4.25
N HIS A 222 25.55 -1.33 -5.52
CA HIS A 222 25.21 -0.48 -6.66
C HIS A 222 23.76 0.02 -6.58
N SER A 223 23.52 1.21 -7.12
CA SER A 223 22.19 1.66 -7.47
C SER A 223 21.66 0.87 -8.68
N TYR A 224 20.34 0.88 -8.87
CA TYR A 224 19.72 0.21 -10.00
C TYR A 224 20.15 0.75 -11.39
N LEU A 225 20.81 1.91 -11.44
CA LEU A 225 21.36 2.49 -12.68
C LEU A 225 22.74 1.96 -13.03
N GLU A 226 23.44 1.35 -12.07
CA GLU A 226 24.83 0.89 -12.16
C GLU A 226 24.93 -0.65 -12.30
N ASP A 227 23.80 -1.35 -12.30
CA ASP A 227 23.79 -2.83 -12.22
C ASP A 227 22.83 -3.48 -13.21
N TRP A 228 23.18 -4.69 -13.64
CA TRP A 228 22.31 -5.56 -14.41
C TRP A 228 21.38 -6.32 -13.48
N ASN A 229 20.09 -6.33 -13.79
CA ASN A 229 19.13 -7.11 -13.00
C ASN A 229 17.91 -7.49 -13.83
N THR A 230 17.04 -8.32 -13.25
CA THR A 230 15.72 -8.61 -13.80
C THR A 230 14.64 -8.32 -12.76
N SER A 231 13.46 -7.93 -13.20
CA SER A 231 12.29 -7.81 -12.33
C SER A 231 11.04 -8.35 -13.00
N ILE A 232 10.18 -8.97 -12.20
CA ILE A 232 8.85 -9.42 -12.62
C ILE A 232 7.83 -8.53 -11.91
N PRO A 233 6.92 -7.86 -12.65
CA PRO A 233 5.87 -7.07 -12.02
C PRO A 233 4.99 -7.93 -11.12
N ALA A 234 4.62 -7.40 -9.95
CA ALA A 234 3.73 -8.11 -9.03
C ALA A 234 2.33 -8.38 -9.59
N TYR A 235 1.91 -7.64 -10.63
CA TYR A 235 0.62 -7.78 -11.27
C TYR A 235 0.76 -7.71 -12.79
N THR A 236 0.31 -8.76 -13.48
CA THR A 236 0.33 -8.87 -14.95
C THR A 236 -1.04 -9.33 -15.44
N PRO A 237 -1.80 -8.49 -16.17
CA PRO A 237 -3.20 -8.79 -16.50
C PRO A 237 -3.42 -9.62 -17.78
N VAL A 238 -2.44 -9.73 -18.68
CA VAL A 238 -2.62 -10.35 -20.01
C VAL A 238 -1.48 -11.31 -20.37
N ASP A 239 -0.24 -10.81 -20.38
CA ASP A 239 0.98 -11.59 -20.63
C ASP A 239 1.86 -11.55 -19.38
N ASP A 240 2.72 -12.56 -19.18
CA ASP A 240 3.75 -12.48 -18.15
C ASP A 240 4.89 -11.62 -18.69
N GLN A 241 5.59 -10.97 -17.79
CA GLN A 241 6.57 -9.96 -18.16
C GLN A 241 7.82 -10.09 -17.30
N LEU A 242 8.96 -10.17 -17.97
CA LEU A 242 10.27 -10.00 -17.37
C LEU A 242 10.84 -8.66 -17.88
N ASN A 243 11.21 -7.80 -16.95
CA ASN A 243 11.93 -6.55 -17.24
C ASN A 243 13.42 -6.76 -17.05
N LEU A 244 14.20 -6.29 -18.00
CA LEU A 244 15.65 -6.26 -17.94
C LEU A 244 16.11 -4.87 -17.51
N GLN A 245 16.75 -4.80 -16.34
CA GLN A 245 17.48 -3.63 -15.89
C GLN A 245 18.87 -3.65 -16.51
N GLN A 246 19.19 -2.60 -17.25
CA GLN A 246 20.50 -2.40 -17.87
C GLN A 246 21.27 -1.35 -17.06
N ALA A 247 22.56 -1.59 -16.85
CA ALA A 247 23.45 -0.55 -16.33
C ALA A 247 23.56 0.57 -17.38
N VAL A 248 23.14 1.78 -17.01
CA VAL A 248 23.18 2.97 -17.87
C VAL A 248 24.34 3.90 -17.53
N MET A 249 25.07 3.59 -16.46
CA MET A 249 26.28 4.29 -16.05
C MET A 249 27.27 3.34 -15.38
N SER A 250 28.53 3.72 -15.37
CA SER A 250 29.55 3.04 -14.56
C SER A 250 29.36 3.33 -13.07
N PRO A 251 29.77 2.42 -12.18
CA PRO A 251 29.68 2.64 -10.73
C PRO A 251 30.39 3.93 -10.31
N VAL A 252 29.68 4.84 -9.65
CA VAL A 252 30.20 6.15 -9.23
C VAL A 252 31.35 6.02 -8.24
N PHE A 253 31.25 5.04 -7.34
CA PHE A 253 32.25 4.80 -6.30
C PHE A 253 33.31 3.75 -6.70
N GLY A 254 33.25 3.28 -7.95
CA GLY A 254 34.08 2.19 -8.47
C GLY A 254 33.90 0.87 -7.72
N ASP A 255 34.58 -0.18 -8.19
CA ASP A 255 34.41 -1.56 -7.70
C ASP A 255 34.87 -1.79 -6.25
N LYS A 256 35.60 -0.82 -5.67
CA LYS A 256 36.04 -0.84 -4.27
C LYS A 256 35.10 -0.09 -3.34
N GLY A 257 34.27 0.81 -3.86
CA GLY A 257 33.38 1.66 -3.06
C GLY A 257 31.98 1.10 -2.94
N SER A 258 31.44 0.51 -4.02
CA SER A 258 30.19 -0.26 -4.02
C SER A 258 30.33 -1.47 -4.94
N GLN A 259 29.45 -2.47 -4.76
CA GLN A 259 29.50 -3.70 -5.53
C GLN A 259 28.13 -4.11 -6.10
N SER A 260 28.14 -4.79 -7.25
CA SER A 260 26.95 -5.45 -7.78
C SER A 260 26.55 -6.61 -6.87
N LEU A 261 25.31 -6.57 -6.36
CA LEU A 261 24.79 -7.69 -5.56
C LEU A 261 24.79 -8.97 -6.38
N GLY A 262 24.45 -8.86 -7.66
CA GLY A 262 24.47 -10.00 -8.59
C GLY A 262 25.85 -10.62 -8.72
N ASN A 263 26.91 -9.81 -8.85
CA ASN A 263 28.29 -10.32 -8.90
C ASN A 263 28.71 -10.99 -7.59
N ILE A 264 28.29 -10.45 -6.44
CA ILE A 264 28.55 -11.07 -5.13
C ILE A 264 27.89 -12.45 -5.07
N LEU A 265 26.61 -12.55 -5.43
CA LEU A 265 25.87 -13.81 -5.44
C LEU A 265 26.46 -14.82 -6.44
N LEU A 266 26.86 -14.35 -7.63
CA LEU A 266 27.51 -15.17 -8.64
C LEU A 266 28.86 -15.71 -8.12
N ALA A 267 29.68 -14.87 -7.49
CA ALA A 267 30.96 -15.31 -6.93
C ALA A 267 30.79 -16.32 -5.79
N LEU A 268 29.72 -16.20 -4.99
CA LEU A 268 29.39 -17.18 -3.94
C LEU A 268 29.00 -18.53 -4.54
N ILE A 269 28.13 -18.56 -5.55
CA ILE A 269 27.71 -19.82 -6.17
C ILE A 269 28.83 -20.46 -7.00
N GLN A 270 29.72 -19.68 -7.62
CA GLN A 270 30.91 -20.18 -8.32
C GLN A 270 31.89 -20.95 -7.43
N ARG A 271 31.88 -20.68 -6.12
CA ARG A 271 32.66 -21.44 -5.13
C ARG A 271 32.02 -22.78 -4.78
N GLN A 272 30.73 -22.95 -5.06
CA GLN A 272 29.95 -24.14 -4.72
C GLN A 272 29.67 -25.02 -5.95
N ASP A 273 29.54 -24.42 -7.13
CA ASP A 273 29.18 -25.09 -8.37
C ASP A 273 30.04 -24.56 -9.55
N GLU A 274 30.88 -25.45 -10.09
CA GLU A 274 31.78 -25.19 -11.22
C GLU A 274 31.02 -24.75 -12.49
N ASN A 275 29.75 -25.14 -12.64
CA ASN A 275 28.94 -24.75 -13.81
C ASN A 275 28.73 -23.23 -13.90
N PHE A 276 28.83 -22.51 -12.77
CA PHE A 276 28.69 -21.06 -12.74
C PHE A 276 29.97 -20.30 -13.07
N LYS A 277 31.12 -20.98 -13.17
CA LYS A 277 32.41 -20.33 -13.51
C LYS A 277 32.55 -19.90 -14.96
N ARG A 278 31.60 -20.29 -15.82
CA ARG A 278 31.57 -19.90 -17.23
C ARG A 278 31.20 -18.42 -17.46
N TRP A 279 30.65 -17.75 -16.45
CA TRP A 279 30.30 -16.33 -16.52
C TRP A 279 31.30 -15.50 -15.72
N ASN A 280 31.82 -14.44 -16.32
CA ASN A 280 32.74 -13.54 -15.64
C ASN A 280 32.02 -12.59 -14.69
N ASP A 281 30.78 -12.21 -15.05
CA ASP A 281 29.94 -11.32 -14.28
C ASP A 281 28.45 -11.70 -14.39
N TYR A 282 27.64 -11.10 -13.52
CA TYR A 282 26.21 -11.32 -13.45
C TYR A 282 25.45 -10.78 -14.67
N GLY A 283 25.98 -9.75 -15.33
CA GLY A 283 25.42 -9.23 -16.57
C GLY A 283 25.55 -10.22 -17.72
N GLU A 284 26.67 -10.93 -17.84
CA GLU A 284 26.85 -12.06 -18.75
C GLU A 284 25.85 -13.19 -18.43
N TYR A 285 25.74 -13.56 -17.16
CA TYR A 285 24.77 -14.57 -16.71
C TYR A 285 23.33 -14.23 -17.12
N ILE A 286 22.87 -13.01 -16.84
CA ILE A 286 21.51 -12.56 -17.20
C ILE A 286 21.32 -12.55 -18.72
N ARG A 287 22.29 -12.02 -19.48
CA ARG A 287 22.16 -11.94 -20.95
C ARG A 287 22.03 -13.32 -21.58
N GLU A 288 22.85 -14.28 -21.16
CA GLU A 288 22.76 -15.67 -21.62
C GLU A 288 21.44 -16.32 -21.16
N ALA A 289 21.04 -16.13 -19.90
CA ALA A 289 19.79 -16.66 -19.38
C ALA A 289 18.59 -16.16 -20.21
N ILE A 290 18.53 -14.87 -20.52
CA ILE A 290 17.46 -14.30 -21.35
C ILE A 290 17.51 -14.82 -22.79
N TRP A 291 18.71 -14.97 -23.38
CA TRP A 291 18.83 -15.53 -24.72
C TRP A 291 18.33 -16.97 -24.80
N ASN A 292 18.61 -17.78 -23.77
CA ASN A 292 18.13 -19.15 -23.65
C ASN A 292 16.60 -19.22 -23.46
N LEU A 293 15.98 -18.17 -22.95
CA LEU A 293 14.52 -18.07 -22.76
C LEU A 293 13.74 -17.68 -24.02
N ARG A 294 14.40 -17.39 -25.14
CA ARG A 294 13.76 -16.89 -26.38
C ARG A 294 12.60 -17.76 -26.86
N SER A 295 12.63 -19.08 -26.65
CA SER A 295 11.51 -19.97 -27.05
C SER A 295 10.20 -19.69 -26.29
N ARG A 296 10.27 -19.05 -25.11
CA ARG A 296 9.12 -18.71 -24.26
C ARG A 296 8.63 -17.27 -24.48
N VAL A 297 9.34 -16.48 -25.28
CA VAL A 297 9.03 -15.06 -25.53
C VAL A 297 7.89 -14.92 -26.52
N VAL A 298 6.96 -14.01 -26.26
CA VAL A 298 5.94 -13.59 -27.23
C VAL A 298 6.65 -12.83 -28.35
N ASN A 299 6.57 -13.34 -29.59
CA ASN A 299 7.29 -12.81 -30.75
C ASN A 299 8.81 -12.72 -30.50
N PRO A 300 9.51 -13.88 -30.44
CA PRO A 300 10.91 -13.91 -30.08
C PRO A 300 11.77 -13.11 -31.08
N PRO A 301 12.89 -12.53 -30.62
CA PRO A 301 13.85 -11.88 -31.50
C PRO A 301 14.29 -12.82 -32.63
N LYS A 302 14.25 -12.34 -33.87
CA LYS A 302 14.67 -13.08 -35.07
C LYS A 302 15.53 -12.18 -35.95
N PRO A 303 16.44 -12.75 -36.76
CA PRO A 303 17.15 -11.98 -37.77
C PRO A 303 16.15 -11.45 -38.80
N HIS A 304 16.26 -10.15 -39.11
CA HIS A 304 15.47 -9.46 -40.14
C HIS A 304 16.24 -9.37 -41.46
N ASN A 305 17.58 -9.42 -41.40
CA ASN A 305 18.46 -9.36 -42.57
C ASN A 305 19.39 -10.58 -42.62
N ALA A 306 19.75 -11.01 -43.83
CA ALA A 306 20.76 -12.04 -44.02
C ALA A 306 22.12 -11.59 -43.46
N GLY A 307 22.77 -12.44 -42.68
CA GLY A 307 24.08 -12.15 -42.07
C GLY A 307 24.04 -11.47 -40.70
N GLN A 308 22.86 -11.16 -40.14
CA GLN A 308 22.77 -10.64 -38.77
C GLN A 308 23.26 -11.68 -37.74
N THR A 309 24.08 -11.21 -36.82
CA THR A 309 24.59 -11.98 -35.68
C THR A 309 23.53 -12.13 -34.58
N GLU A 310 23.68 -13.17 -33.75
CA GLU A 310 22.82 -13.35 -32.56
C GLU A 310 22.87 -12.13 -31.62
N GLN A 311 24.05 -11.51 -31.48
CA GLN A 311 24.23 -10.32 -30.65
C GLN A 311 23.46 -9.11 -31.20
N GLU A 312 23.44 -8.90 -32.51
CA GLU A 312 22.66 -7.82 -33.12
C GLU A 312 21.16 -8.06 -32.94
N VAL A 313 20.70 -9.31 -33.10
CA VAL A 313 19.31 -9.70 -32.85
C VAL A 313 18.93 -9.48 -31.38
N TYR A 314 19.83 -9.81 -30.45
CA TYR A 314 19.64 -9.55 -29.02
C TYR A 314 19.54 -8.05 -28.72
N ASN A 315 20.46 -7.25 -29.26
CA ASN A 315 20.48 -5.81 -29.03
C ASN A 315 19.21 -5.13 -29.58
N GLN A 316 18.83 -5.45 -30.82
CA GLN A 316 17.68 -4.85 -31.49
C GLN A 316 16.34 -5.36 -30.95
N GLY A 317 16.27 -6.59 -30.46
CA GLY A 317 15.03 -7.22 -30.01
C GLY A 317 14.79 -7.16 -28.50
N VAL A 318 15.83 -7.41 -27.70
CA VAL A 318 15.74 -7.52 -26.23
C VAL A 318 16.16 -6.23 -25.56
N LEU A 319 17.40 -5.77 -25.78
CA LEU A 319 17.94 -4.60 -25.07
C LEU A 319 17.20 -3.31 -25.43
N SER A 320 16.86 -3.10 -26.69
CA SER A 320 16.12 -1.91 -27.14
C SER A 320 14.73 -1.78 -26.52
N ARG A 321 14.10 -2.91 -26.15
CA ARG A 321 12.76 -2.93 -25.55
C ARG A 321 12.80 -2.89 -24.03
N GLY A 322 13.79 -3.56 -23.41
CA GLY A 322 13.91 -3.72 -21.96
C GLY A 322 12.77 -4.53 -21.31
N LEU A 323 11.72 -4.83 -22.05
CA LEU A 323 10.51 -5.54 -21.63
C LEU A 323 10.36 -6.80 -22.47
N ILE A 324 10.37 -7.95 -21.81
CA ILE A 324 10.26 -9.27 -22.43
C ILE A 324 8.92 -9.85 -22.03
N ARG A 325 8.01 -9.96 -22.99
CA ARG A 325 6.73 -10.64 -22.78
C ARG A 325 6.90 -12.13 -22.94
N LEU A 326 6.28 -12.89 -22.06
CA LEU A 326 6.40 -14.34 -21.99
C LEU A 326 5.03 -15.00 -22.19
N ASN A 327 5.03 -16.11 -22.91
CA ASN A 327 3.84 -16.93 -23.08
C ASN A 327 3.41 -17.49 -21.70
N MET A 328 2.14 -17.26 -21.34
CA MET A 328 1.54 -17.77 -20.11
C MET A 328 0.69 -19.01 -20.38
N ALA A 329 0.63 -19.91 -19.39
CA ALA A 329 -0.44 -20.88 -19.34
C ALA A 329 -1.77 -20.16 -19.01
N PRO A 330 -2.90 -20.59 -19.59
CA PRO A 330 -4.21 -20.07 -19.22
C PRO A 330 -4.46 -20.18 -17.72
N ALA A 331 -5.05 -19.15 -17.13
CA ALA A 331 -5.42 -19.17 -15.72
C ALA A 331 -6.55 -20.19 -15.48
N ALA A 332 -6.44 -20.98 -14.42
CA ALA A 332 -7.54 -21.85 -13.98
C ALA A 332 -8.74 -21.01 -13.54
N ALA A 333 -9.96 -21.55 -13.70
CA ALA A 333 -11.16 -20.89 -13.19
C ALA A 333 -11.06 -20.70 -11.66
N ILE A 334 -11.66 -19.62 -11.15
CA ILE A 334 -11.69 -19.36 -9.71
C ILE A 334 -12.63 -20.38 -9.05
N THR A 335 -12.10 -21.17 -8.13
CA THR A 335 -12.91 -21.97 -7.20
C THR A 335 -13.32 -21.08 -6.03
N VAL A 336 -14.63 -20.89 -5.85
CA VAL A 336 -15.16 -20.14 -4.72
C VAL A 336 -15.42 -21.08 -3.56
N ASN A 337 -14.75 -20.83 -2.43
CA ASN A 337 -14.99 -21.54 -1.18
C ASN A 337 -15.76 -20.62 -0.23
N VAL A 338 -17.06 -20.86 -0.09
CA VAL A 338 -17.92 -20.10 0.83
C VAL A 338 -17.80 -20.71 2.23
N PRO A 339 -17.57 -19.90 3.29
CA PRO A 339 -17.52 -20.42 4.65
C PRO A 339 -18.91 -20.84 5.14
N ASN A 340 -18.96 -21.80 6.08
CA ASN A 340 -20.22 -22.24 6.69
C ASN A 340 -20.86 -21.16 7.59
N THR A 341 -20.08 -20.25 8.15
CA THR A 341 -20.55 -19.14 8.99
C THR A 341 -19.54 -17.99 8.95
N MET A 342 -19.98 -16.81 9.36
CA MET A 342 -19.14 -15.62 9.51
C MET A 342 -19.22 -15.11 10.95
N THR A 343 -18.12 -14.58 11.46
CA THR A 343 -18.11 -13.91 12.77
C THR A 343 -18.60 -12.48 12.60
N VAL A 344 -19.70 -12.12 13.27
CA VAL A 344 -20.19 -10.74 13.28
C VAL A 344 -19.23 -9.91 14.14
N PRO A 345 -18.66 -8.81 13.61
CA PRO A 345 -17.72 -7.99 14.36
C PRO A 345 -18.45 -7.32 15.54
N ALA A 346 -17.77 -7.25 16.68
CA ALA A 346 -18.27 -6.50 17.82
C ALA A 346 -18.27 -4.99 17.52
N THR A 347 -19.13 -4.24 18.21
CA THR A 347 -19.13 -2.77 18.16
C THR A 347 -17.74 -2.22 18.47
N PRO A 348 -17.21 -1.28 17.67
CA PRO A 348 -15.92 -0.67 17.91
C PRO A 348 -15.84 -0.09 19.34
N PRO A 349 -14.79 -0.41 20.12
CA PRO A 349 -14.70 0.01 21.51
C PRO A 349 -14.57 1.54 21.60
N GLN A 350 -15.32 2.13 22.53
CA GLN A 350 -15.19 3.54 22.91
C GLN A 350 -14.28 3.61 24.14
N ASP A 351 -13.09 4.17 23.99
CA ASP A 351 -12.18 4.45 25.10
C ASP A 351 -12.15 5.97 25.37
N PRO A 352 -12.72 6.45 26.49
CA PRO A 352 -12.69 7.87 26.82
C PRO A 352 -11.27 8.44 27.01
N LYS A 353 -10.30 7.61 27.42
CA LYS A 353 -8.90 8.00 27.60
C LYS A 353 -8.18 8.10 26.26
N TYR A 354 -8.49 7.20 25.33
CA TYR A 354 -7.94 7.19 23.96
C TYR A 354 -9.10 7.27 22.94
N PRO A 355 -9.73 8.45 22.78
CA PRO A 355 -10.99 8.56 22.04
C PRO A 355 -10.85 8.48 20.51
N TYR A 356 -9.64 8.63 19.96
CA TYR A 356 -9.42 8.68 18.52
C TYR A 356 -8.69 7.44 18.02
N GLN A 357 -9.03 6.98 16.82
CA GLN A 357 -8.26 5.93 16.14
C GLN A 357 -7.17 6.56 15.27
N LEU A 358 -5.93 6.09 15.42
CA LEU A 358 -4.79 6.55 14.64
C LEU A 358 -4.74 5.80 13.31
N LEU A 359 -4.64 6.56 12.22
CA LEU A 359 -4.50 6.05 10.87
C LEU A 359 -3.11 6.38 10.32
N PRO A 360 -2.16 5.43 10.29
CA PRO A 360 -0.88 5.61 9.61
C PRO A 360 -1.10 5.58 8.09
N THR A 361 -0.90 6.70 7.40
CA THR A 361 -1.30 6.80 5.97
C THR A 361 -0.09 6.92 5.06
N ALA A 362 -0.07 6.16 3.96
CA ALA A 362 0.95 6.35 2.95
C ALA A 362 0.72 7.67 2.19
N ARG A 363 1.77 8.51 2.09
CA ARG A 363 1.80 9.66 1.17
C ARG A 363 2.48 9.27 -0.14
N LEU A 364 2.04 9.86 -1.26
CA LEU A 364 2.79 9.69 -2.50
C LEU A 364 4.17 10.37 -2.36
N GLY A 365 5.17 9.77 -3.00
CA GLY A 365 6.58 10.16 -2.84
C GLY A 365 7.28 9.32 -1.78
N LEU A 366 6.91 9.46 -0.51
CA LEU A 366 7.66 8.83 0.60
C LEU A 366 7.21 7.40 0.95
N LEU A 367 5.94 7.04 0.71
CA LEU A 367 5.38 5.71 0.98
C LEU A 367 5.71 5.18 2.39
N ASP A 368 6.64 4.23 2.48
CA ASP A 368 7.09 3.53 3.68
C ASP A 368 8.45 4.06 4.20
N GLY A 369 8.89 5.23 3.73
CA GLY A 369 10.13 5.90 4.13
C GLY A 369 11.35 5.58 3.28
N ARG A 370 11.30 4.57 2.40
CA ARG A 370 12.46 4.21 1.56
C ARG A 370 12.93 5.34 0.64
N HIS A 371 12.09 6.33 0.37
CA HIS A 371 12.44 7.49 -0.46
C HIS A 371 12.72 8.77 0.33
N ALA A 372 12.75 8.72 1.66
CA ALA A 372 12.89 9.91 2.50
C ALA A 372 14.19 10.69 2.26
N ASN A 373 15.25 10.04 1.79
CA ASN A 373 16.51 10.72 1.48
C ASN A 373 16.56 11.34 0.06
N LEU A 374 15.45 11.35 -0.69
CA LEU A 374 15.36 11.93 -2.03
C LEU A 374 14.75 13.35 -1.97
N PRO A 375 15.54 14.43 -2.20
CA PRO A 375 15.10 15.80 -1.94
C PRO A 375 13.90 16.22 -2.81
N TRP A 376 13.84 15.79 -4.08
CA TRP A 376 12.70 16.09 -4.93
C TRP A 376 11.40 15.46 -4.43
N LEU A 377 11.46 14.29 -3.76
CA LEU A 377 10.27 13.66 -3.18
C LEU A 377 9.92 14.22 -1.80
N GLN A 378 10.89 14.81 -1.10
CA GLN A 378 10.64 15.62 0.10
C GLN A 378 9.93 16.93 -0.23
N GLU A 379 10.31 17.55 -1.35
CA GLU A 379 9.73 18.78 -1.88
C GLU A 379 8.40 18.57 -2.62
N LEU A 380 8.07 17.33 -3.00
CA LEU A 380 6.77 16.99 -3.59
C LEU A 380 5.64 17.20 -2.56
N PRO A 381 4.69 18.13 -2.82
CA PRO A 381 3.56 18.38 -1.92
C PRO A 381 2.67 17.15 -1.78
N ASP A 382 2.16 16.94 -0.57
CA ASP A 382 1.06 16.01 -0.34
C ASP A 382 -0.16 16.41 -1.19
N GLN A 383 -0.80 15.44 -1.82
CA GLN A 383 -1.79 15.73 -2.87
C GLN A 383 -3.13 16.25 -2.34
N LEU A 384 -3.37 16.19 -1.02
CA LEU A 384 -4.61 16.65 -0.40
C LEU A 384 -4.36 17.79 0.59
N THR A 385 -3.24 17.75 1.31
CA THR A 385 -2.89 18.73 2.35
C THR A 385 -1.81 19.71 1.91
N GLU A 386 -1.11 19.44 0.81
CA GLU A 386 -0.03 20.27 0.25
C GLU A 386 1.17 20.46 1.18
N VAL A 387 1.30 19.62 2.21
CA VAL A 387 2.43 19.64 3.14
C VAL A 387 3.68 19.07 2.48
N VAL A 388 4.82 19.71 2.70
CA VAL A 388 6.16 19.25 2.29
C VAL A 388 7.13 19.19 3.48
N TRP A 389 8.21 18.42 3.35
CA TRP A 389 9.36 18.40 4.27
C TRP A 389 9.12 18.06 5.75
N ASP A 390 7.90 17.73 6.18
CA ASP A 390 7.58 17.42 7.58
C ASP A 390 6.50 16.34 7.71
N SER A 391 6.26 15.89 8.94
CA SER A 391 5.07 15.10 9.33
C SER A 391 3.99 16.01 9.91
N TRP A 392 2.74 15.58 9.81
CA TRP A 392 1.60 16.30 10.38
C TRP A 392 0.53 15.35 10.92
N LEU A 393 -0.33 15.88 11.78
CA LEU A 393 -1.52 15.24 12.31
C LEU A 393 -2.75 15.81 11.59
N GLU A 394 -3.41 15.00 10.78
CA GLU A 394 -4.70 15.36 10.23
C GLU A 394 -5.81 15.14 11.25
N ILE A 395 -6.62 16.17 11.46
CA ILE A 395 -7.72 16.17 12.43
C ILE A 395 -8.97 16.82 11.84
N HIS A 396 -10.14 16.23 12.12
CA HIS A 396 -11.41 16.76 11.63
C HIS A 396 -11.73 18.13 12.26
N PRO A 397 -12.33 19.10 11.53
CA PRO A 397 -12.65 20.44 12.05
C PRO A 397 -13.42 20.46 13.37
N LYS A 398 -14.46 19.63 13.52
CA LYS A 398 -15.23 19.55 14.78
C LYS A 398 -14.37 19.08 15.97
N THR A 399 -13.43 18.20 15.70
CA THR A 399 -12.53 17.65 16.71
C THR A 399 -11.45 18.67 17.07
N ALA A 400 -10.91 19.37 16.08
CA ALA A 400 -9.98 20.48 16.27
C ALA A 400 -10.60 21.60 17.11
N GLU A 401 -11.85 22.00 16.81
CA GLU A 401 -12.59 23.01 17.58
C GLU A 401 -12.76 22.60 19.05
N LYS A 402 -13.19 21.35 19.30
CA LYS A 402 -13.31 20.80 20.67
C LYS A 402 -11.99 20.85 21.44
N LEU A 403 -10.87 20.61 20.75
CA LEU A 403 -9.53 20.59 21.35
C LEU A 403 -8.81 21.95 21.28
N GLN A 404 -9.48 22.99 20.74
CA GLN A 404 -8.91 24.33 20.51
C GLN A 404 -7.61 24.30 19.70
N LEU A 405 -7.52 23.37 18.75
CA LEU A 405 -6.41 23.22 17.82
C LEU A 405 -6.72 23.92 16.49
N LYS A 406 -5.70 24.52 15.91
CA LYS A 406 -5.71 25.10 14.56
C LYS A 406 -4.60 24.49 13.71
N THR A 407 -4.73 24.61 12.39
CA THR A 407 -3.66 24.19 11.48
C THR A 407 -2.38 24.92 11.85
N GLY A 408 -1.33 24.13 12.07
CA GLY A 408 -0.02 24.59 12.44
C GLY A 408 0.34 24.46 13.92
N ASP A 409 -0.65 24.34 14.82
CA ASP A 409 -0.39 24.14 16.25
C ASP A 409 0.40 22.85 16.48
N MET A 410 1.14 22.77 17.58
CA MET A 410 1.80 21.53 17.99
C MET A 410 0.86 20.71 18.87
N ALA A 411 0.70 19.43 18.55
CA ALA A 411 -0.10 18.51 19.34
C ALA A 411 0.71 17.28 19.76
N LYS A 412 0.46 16.81 20.98
CA LYS A 412 0.96 15.55 21.50
C LYS A 412 -0.07 14.46 21.25
N VAL A 413 0.33 13.45 20.51
CA VAL A 413 -0.47 12.26 20.18
C VAL A 413 0.07 11.11 21.01
N SER A 414 -0.74 10.53 21.89
CA SER A 414 -0.30 9.50 22.84
C SER A 414 -1.15 8.24 22.75
N SER A 415 -0.52 7.08 22.74
CA SER A 415 -1.15 5.76 22.89
C SER A 415 -0.70 5.12 24.22
N THR A 416 -1.00 3.83 24.42
CA THR A 416 -0.42 3.06 25.52
C THR A 416 1.06 2.75 25.34
N GLN A 417 1.59 2.86 24.11
CA GLN A 417 2.99 2.51 23.78
C GLN A 417 3.94 3.70 23.81
N GLY A 418 3.43 4.93 23.79
CA GLY A 418 4.26 6.13 23.82
C GLY A 418 3.53 7.36 23.30
N SER A 419 4.29 8.40 22.97
CA SER A 419 3.75 9.64 22.42
C SER A 419 4.65 10.25 21.37
N LEU A 420 4.05 11.00 20.44
CA LEU A 420 4.71 11.80 19.42
C LEU A 420 4.23 13.24 19.51
N GLU A 421 5.10 14.20 19.23
CA GLU A 421 4.72 15.60 19.05
C GLU A 421 4.78 15.92 17.56
N VAL A 422 3.67 16.44 17.03
CA VAL A 422 3.50 16.64 15.59
C VAL A 422 2.59 17.83 15.32
N LYS A 423 2.85 18.54 14.23
CA LYS A 423 2.09 19.72 13.83
C LYS A 423 0.72 19.34 13.30
N VAL A 424 -0.29 20.14 13.58
CA VAL A 424 -1.68 19.86 13.21
C VAL A 424 -2.02 20.38 11.81
N VAL A 425 -2.80 19.62 11.07
CA VAL A 425 -3.52 20.05 9.87
C VAL A 425 -5.00 19.77 10.06
N VAL A 426 -5.81 20.82 10.08
CA VAL A 426 -7.27 20.68 10.11
C VAL A 426 -7.74 20.26 8.72
N PHE A 427 -8.23 19.02 8.61
CA PHE A 427 -8.59 18.39 7.35
C PHE A 427 -10.04 17.89 7.40
N PRO A 428 -10.96 18.39 6.55
CA PRO A 428 -12.36 17.96 6.57
C PRO A 428 -12.57 16.53 6.03
N GLY A 429 -11.60 15.98 5.29
CA GLY A 429 -11.67 14.66 4.70
C GLY A 429 -11.33 13.52 5.68
N ILE A 430 -11.63 13.64 6.97
CA ILE A 430 -11.36 12.59 7.97
C ILE A 430 -12.52 12.45 8.95
N HIS A 431 -12.83 11.23 9.39
CA HIS A 431 -13.90 10.97 10.34
C HIS A 431 -13.61 11.65 11.71
N PRO A 432 -14.61 12.23 12.42
CA PRO A 432 -14.37 12.94 13.70
C PRO A 432 -13.73 12.10 14.82
N GLU A 433 -13.90 10.79 14.77
CA GLU A 433 -13.33 9.82 15.72
C GLU A 433 -11.95 9.28 15.25
N ALA A 434 -11.37 9.87 14.22
CA ALA A 434 -10.09 9.44 13.64
C ALA A 434 -9.11 10.60 13.56
N VAL A 435 -7.82 10.26 13.64
CA VAL A 435 -6.71 11.14 13.34
C VAL A 435 -5.70 10.39 12.47
N ALA A 436 -5.02 11.09 11.57
CA ALA A 436 -4.07 10.45 10.66
C ALA A 436 -2.69 11.11 10.74
N ILE A 437 -1.65 10.29 10.64
CA ILE A 437 -0.27 10.75 10.51
C ILE A 437 0.35 10.03 9.31
N PRO A 438 0.90 10.75 8.33
CA PRO A 438 1.56 10.12 7.21
C PRO A 438 2.81 9.32 7.60
N LEU A 439 3.02 8.21 6.91
CA LEU A 439 4.24 7.41 6.96
C LEU A 439 5.34 8.06 6.10
N GLY A 440 6.59 7.66 6.38
CA GLY A 440 7.75 7.95 5.52
C GLY A 440 8.69 9.04 6.02
N GLN A 441 8.46 9.56 7.22
CA GLN A 441 9.36 10.47 7.93
C GLN A 441 9.68 9.90 9.34
N GLY A 442 10.49 10.61 10.11
CA GLY A 442 10.90 10.18 11.45
C GLY A 442 12.12 9.26 11.45
N HIS A 443 12.94 9.35 10.40
CA HIS A 443 14.22 8.64 10.35
C HIS A 443 15.20 9.24 11.37
N THR A 444 15.88 8.38 12.11
CA THR A 444 17.00 8.72 13.01
C THR A 444 18.35 8.66 12.29
N GLN A 445 18.42 7.98 11.15
CA GLN A 445 19.55 7.94 10.22
C GLN A 445 19.04 8.23 8.79
N TYR A 446 19.62 7.60 7.76
CA TYR A 446 19.16 7.71 6.37
C TYR A 446 19.50 9.03 5.64
N GLY A 447 20.76 9.45 5.76
CA GLY A 447 21.30 10.59 5.02
C GLY A 447 20.80 11.95 5.48
N ARG A 448 21.26 13.01 4.80
CA ARG A 448 21.06 14.40 5.26
C ARG A 448 19.64 14.93 5.12
N TYR A 449 18.83 14.33 4.25
CA TYR A 449 17.48 14.84 3.97
C TYR A 449 16.40 14.20 4.83
N ALA A 450 16.61 12.95 5.28
CA ALA A 450 15.65 12.22 6.10
C ALA A 450 15.94 12.33 7.61
N LYS A 451 17.22 12.36 8.00
CA LYS A 451 17.62 12.30 9.41
C LYS A 451 17.05 13.45 10.24
N GLY A 452 16.37 13.10 11.33
CA GLY A 452 15.84 14.04 12.31
C GLY A 452 14.66 14.89 11.82
N ARG A 453 13.95 14.42 10.79
CA ARG A 453 12.83 15.14 10.17
C ARG A 453 11.52 14.43 10.42
N GLY A 454 10.51 15.18 10.89
CA GLY A 454 9.18 14.66 11.16
C GLY A 454 9.16 13.56 12.22
N VAL A 455 8.10 12.77 12.22
CA VAL A 455 7.86 11.66 13.16
C VAL A 455 7.42 10.40 12.43
N ASN A 456 7.71 9.25 13.03
CA ASN A 456 7.27 7.94 12.55
C ASN A 456 6.10 7.43 13.42
N PRO A 457 4.86 7.34 12.89
CA PRO A 457 3.71 6.89 13.68
C PRO A 457 3.79 5.41 14.10
N LEU A 458 4.64 4.59 13.46
CA LEU A 458 4.84 3.18 13.83
C LEU A 458 5.40 3.02 15.26
N ARG A 459 6.03 4.07 15.80
CA ARG A 459 6.63 4.10 17.14
C ARG A 459 5.62 4.03 18.27
N ILE A 460 4.36 4.37 18.02
CA ILE A 460 3.30 4.40 19.04
C ILE A 460 2.16 3.41 18.76
N LEU A 461 2.32 2.53 17.76
CA LEU A 461 1.32 1.52 17.47
C LEU A 461 1.23 0.47 18.57
N GLU A 462 0.02 0.06 18.90
CA GLU A 462 -0.30 -1.00 19.85
C GLU A 462 -0.13 -2.38 19.21
N PRO A 463 0.26 -3.41 20.00
CA PRO A 463 0.36 -4.80 19.54
C PRO A 463 -1.04 -5.43 19.41
N ARG A 464 -1.84 -4.92 18.47
CA ARG A 464 -3.18 -5.41 18.14
C ARG A 464 -3.14 -6.20 16.85
N PHE A 465 -3.84 -7.31 16.78
CA PHE A 465 -3.74 -8.23 15.64
C PHE A 465 -5.12 -8.67 15.19
N ASP A 466 -5.23 -8.96 13.90
CA ASP A 466 -6.37 -9.69 13.36
C ASP A 466 -6.43 -11.09 13.98
N ARG A 467 -7.61 -11.45 14.48
CA ARG A 467 -7.80 -12.69 15.26
C ARG A 467 -7.63 -13.96 14.44
N LYS A 468 -7.82 -13.89 13.12
CA LYS A 468 -7.82 -15.04 12.22
C LYS A 468 -6.46 -15.20 11.54
N THR A 469 -5.89 -14.12 11.04
CA THR A 469 -4.65 -14.15 10.25
C THR A 469 -3.40 -13.99 11.12
N GLY A 470 -3.51 -13.31 12.27
CA GLY A 470 -2.36 -12.91 13.08
C GLY A 470 -1.60 -11.71 12.50
N GLU A 471 -2.15 -11.05 11.47
CA GLU A 471 -1.60 -9.81 10.94
C GLU A 471 -1.74 -8.66 11.92
N LEU A 472 -0.78 -7.74 11.91
CA LEU A 472 -0.86 -6.51 12.71
C LEU A 472 -2.02 -5.64 12.22
N ALA A 473 -2.91 -5.30 13.14
CA ALA A 473 -3.98 -4.35 12.90
C ALA A 473 -3.41 -2.92 12.94
N LEU A 474 -2.71 -2.54 11.87
CA LEU A 474 -2.01 -1.26 11.70
C LEU A 474 -2.87 -0.02 12.00
N PHE A 475 -4.18 -0.10 11.72
CA PHE A 475 -5.13 1.00 11.93
C PHE A 475 -5.91 0.87 13.22
N ALA A 476 -5.66 -0.15 14.07
CA ALA A 476 -6.46 -0.35 15.28
C ALA A 476 -6.04 0.57 16.43
N THR A 477 -4.81 1.06 16.47
CA THR A 477 -4.27 1.82 17.61
C THR A 477 -5.14 3.02 17.99
N ARG A 478 -5.45 3.15 19.29
CA ARG A 478 -6.20 4.31 19.81
C ARG A 478 -5.27 5.30 20.48
N VAL A 479 -5.59 6.59 20.32
CA VAL A 479 -4.78 7.70 20.79
C VAL A 479 -5.60 8.80 21.44
N SER A 480 -4.94 9.55 22.33
CA SER A 480 -5.39 10.85 22.84
C SER A 480 -4.60 11.95 22.15
N VAL A 481 -5.24 13.09 21.90
CA VAL A 481 -4.61 14.27 21.33
C VAL A 481 -4.72 15.43 22.31
N ALA A 482 -3.61 16.06 22.63
CA ALA A 482 -3.54 17.23 23.49
C ALA A 482 -2.74 18.35 22.83
N LYS A 483 -3.21 19.60 22.98
CA LYS A 483 -2.47 20.78 22.52
C LYS A 483 -1.22 20.98 23.36
N VAL A 484 -0.09 21.24 22.71
CA VAL A 484 1.19 21.50 23.37
C VAL A 484 1.50 23.00 23.32
N THR A 485 1.54 23.58 22.13
CA THR A 485 1.80 25.00 21.92
C THR A 485 1.04 25.54 20.71
N ASP A 486 0.72 26.83 20.75
CA ASP A 486 0.25 27.59 19.59
C ASP A 486 1.38 27.72 18.55
N ARG A 487 1.02 27.85 17.27
CA ARG A 487 2.00 28.14 16.22
C ARG A 487 2.41 29.61 16.16
N GLY A 488 3.64 29.88 15.71
CA GLY A 488 4.00 31.11 14.99
C GLY A 488 3.32 31.23 13.60
N PRO A 489 3.63 32.25 12.78
CA PRO A 489 2.98 32.42 11.47
C PRO A 489 3.15 31.20 10.55
N ILE A 490 2.15 30.96 9.68
CA ILE A 490 2.25 29.92 8.65
C ILE A 490 3.18 30.38 7.54
N VAL A 491 4.44 29.93 7.56
CA VAL A 491 5.44 30.27 6.54
C VAL A 491 5.60 29.13 5.55
N THR A 492 5.58 29.46 4.25
CA THR A 492 5.68 28.52 3.12
C THR A 492 7.12 28.11 2.80
N LEU A 493 8.14 28.69 3.45
CA LEU A 493 9.55 28.29 3.32
C LEU A 493 10.34 28.78 4.56
N ALA A 494 10.39 28.00 5.65
CA ALA A 494 11.29 28.28 6.78
C ALA A 494 11.60 27.03 7.61
N HIS A 495 12.79 26.99 8.22
CA HIS A 495 13.20 25.91 9.11
C HIS A 495 12.35 25.92 10.38
N GLY A 496 11.66 24.81 10.67
CA GLY A 496 10.85 24.64 11.88
C GLY A 496 9.36 24.91 11.69
N ASP A 497 8.93 25.50 10.57
CA ASP A 497 7.52 25.76 10.26
C ASP A 497 6.84 24.60 9.49
N LEU A 498 5.51 24.46 9.62
CA LEU A 498 4.74 23.58 8.72
C LEU A 498 4.60 24.29 7.37
N VAL A 499 5.22 23.73 6.35
CA VAL A 499 5.20 24.30 5.01
C VAL A 499 4.00 23.77 4.23
N LEU A 500 3.17 24.67 3.72
CA LEU A 500 2.06 24.40 2.81
C LEU A 500 2.33 25.09 1.47
N GLU A 501 1.95 24.46 0.35
CA GLU A 501 2.03 25.11 -0.97
C GLU A 501 1.05 26.29 -1.06
N SER A 502 -0.19 26.12 -0.60
CA SER A 502 -1.22 27.16 -0.56
C SER A 502 -1.80 27.37 0.84
N ASN A 503 -2.24 28.61 1.10
CA ASN A 503 -2.97 28.98 2.32
C ASN A 503 -4.50 28.97 2.13
N THR A 504 -5.01 28.60 0.95
CA THR A 504 -6.46 28.58 0.66
C THR A 504 -6.91 27.23 0.11
N SER A 505 -7.87 26.60 0.80
CA SER A 505 -8.42 25.29 0.45
C SER A 505 -9.84 25.35 -0.15
N THR A 506 -10.36 26.54 -0.46
CA THR A 506 -11.69 26.72 -1.05
C THR A 506 -11.64 27.62 -2.28
N GLN A 507 -12.59 27.43 -3.21
CA GLN A 507 -12.71 28.31 -4.38
C GLN A 507 -13.31 29.69 -4.04
N ALA A 508 -13.77 29.93 -2.80
CA ALA A 508 -14.36 31.21 -2.37
C ALA A 508 -15.42 31.78 -3.34
N GLY A 509 -16.29 30.91 -3.88
CA GLY A 509 -17.33 31.27 -4.86
C GLY A 509 -16.84 31.43 -6.31
N ARG A 510 -15.53 31.34 -6.56
CA ARG A 510 -14.96 31.33 -7.92
C ARG A 510 -15.28 30.00 -8.62
N LYS A 511 -15.44 30.05 -9.95
CA LYS A 511 -15.69 28.86 -10.79
C LYS A 511 -14.39 28.41 -11.47
N LEU A 512 -13.35 28.12 -10.69
CA LEU A 512 -12.04 27.68 -11.20
C LEU A 512 -12.15 26.27 -11.77
N VAL A 513 -12.78 25.37 -11.00
CA VAL A 513 -13.15 24.02 -11.46
C VAL A 513 -14.68 23.96 -11.54
N LYS A 514 -15.21 23.92 -12.76
CA LYS A 514 -16.64 23.79 -13.02
C LYS A 514 -17.05 22.33 -12.93
N THR A 515 -18.03 22.01 -12.09
CA THR A 515 -18.57 20.66 -11.94
C THR A 515 -20.04 20.64 -12.36
N VAL A 516 -20.42 19.64 -13.16
CA VAL A 516 -21.82 19.36 -13.52
C VAL A 516 -22.13 17.90 -13.23
N THR A 517 -23.39 17.59 -12.92
CA THR A 517 -23.79 16.18 -12.74
C THR A 517 -23.89 15.46 -14.09
N ALA A 518 -23.66 14.15 -14.13
CA ALA A 518 -23.83 13.36 -15.36
C ALA A 518 -25.25 13.51 -15.95
N ARG A 519 -26.27 13.61 -15.09
CA ARG A 519 -27.66 13.85 -15.52
C ARG A 519 -27.84 15.21 -16.21
N GLN A 520 -27.13 16.24 -15.77
CA GLN A 520 -27.15 17.55 -16.42
C GLN A 520 -26.31 17.56 -17.70
N PHE A 521 -25.19 16.83 -17.72
CA PHE A 521 -24.33 16.72 -18.90
C PHE A 521 -25.06 16.03 -20.06
N ASN A 522 -25.67 14.86 -19.81
CA ASN A 522 -26.37 14.10 -20.85
C ASN A 522 -27.60 14.83 -21.42
N ARG A 523 -28.19 15.78 -20.68
CA ARG A 523 -29.31 16.59 -21.19
C ARG A 523 -28.91 17.58 -22.28
N ASN A 524 -27.63 17.96 -22.33
CA ASN A 524 -27.15 18.97 -23.26
C ASN A 524 -26.62 18.40 -24.58
N GLU A 525 -26.44 17.08 -24.71
CA GLU A 525 -26.03 16.44 -25.97
C GLU A 525 -27.22 16.13 -26.91
N GLU A 526 -28.46 16.13 -26.40
CA GLU A 526 -29.68 15.91 -27.22
C GLU A 526 -30.31 17.21 -27.76
N GLU A 527 -29.76 18.39 -27.46
CA GLU A 527 -30.30 19.71 -27.86
C GLU A 527 -29.42 20.52 -28.84
N THR A 528 -28.50 19.89 -29.59
CA THR A 528 -27.75 20.55 -30.68
C THR A 528 -27.81 19.83 -32.00
#